data_AF-A0A662TF70-F1
#
_entry.id   AF-A0A662TF70-F1
#
_cell.length_a   1.000
_cell.length_b   1.000
_cell.length_c   1.000
_cell.angle_alpha   90.00
_cell.angle_beta   90.00
_cell.angle_gamma   90.00
#
_symmetry.space_group_name_H-M   'P 1'
#
loop_
_entity.id
_entity.type
_entity.pdbx_description
1 polymer ?
#
loop_
_entity_poly.entity_id
_entity_poly.type
_entity_poly.pdbx_seq_one_letter_code
_entity_poly.pdbx_strand_id
1 'polypeptide(L)'
;MYGEDKYRILGNIVRKRIIELLGEHGELGVKELKELLGIGTGTLYFHLKELSDYIEKTPERKYRLSRKGLALYYELRGIPAPTAATLLDKFTFVTFSFKFLRLGMCIVCAAIVVIMLIALSYASRVGLFLFLPLSFRSSWTAVVISLQSYLILLLATMILLKSGGCKQYRETSLLISSTTFIPMIIFIALMDALSLLGFGIKVAYMATAVFQVWCLAIYVNSCRSLCGIPAVKSVTLILVMLYISLFYAISMILAHVPLL
;
A
#
# COMPACT_ATOMS: atom_id res chain seq x y z
N MET A 1 -24.66 -4.89 9.62
CA MET A 1 -24.69 -4.14 10.90
C MET A 1 -23.96 -2.80 10.79
N TYR A 2 -24.38 -1.86 9.92
CA TYR A 2 -23.72 -0.54 9.80
C TYR A 2 -24.68 0.65 10.02
N GLY A 3 -25.99 0.37 10.17
CA GLY A 3 -27.04 1.39 10.27
C GLY A 3 -27.31 1.87 11.70
N GLU A 4 -27.50 0.97 12.67
CA GLU A 4 -27.96 1.33 14.01
C GLU A 4 -27.00 2.25 14.79
N ASP A 5 -25.70 1.95 14.78
CA ASP A 5 -24.70 2.77 15.50
C ASP A 5 -24.60 4.19 14.95
N LYS A 6 -24.79 4.35 13.64
CA LYS A 6 -24.73 5.62 12.94
C LYS A 6 -25.88 6.54 13.35
N TYR A 7 -27.11 6.02 13.40
CA TYR A 7 -28.27 6.79 13.87
C TYR A 7 -28.14 7.17 15.35
N ARG A 8 -27.58 6.28 16.18
CA ARG A 8 -27.34 6.54 17.61
C ARG A 8 -26.38 7.71 17.85
N ILE A 9 -25.38 7.88 16.99
CA ILE A 9 -24.38 8.95 17.08
C ILE A 9 -24.93 10.26 16.54
N LEU A 10 -25.56 10.22 15.36
CA LEU A 10 -26.16 11.39 14.72
C LEU A 10 -27.34 11.97 15.51
N GLY A 11 -28.03 11.14 16.31
CA GLY A 11 -29.14 11.57 17.16
C GLY A 11 -28.74 12.45 18.35
N ASN A 12 -27.44 12.59 18.66
CA ASN A 12 -26.98 13.41 19.77
C ASN A 12 -26.20 14.65 19.29
N ILE A 13 -26.72 15.83 19.64
CA ILE A 13 -26.19 17.13 19.21
C ILE A 13 -24.72 17.32 19.62
N VAL A 14 -24.33 16.89 20.82
CA VAL A 14 -22.96 17.02 21.32
C VAL A 14 -22.01 16.12 20.54
N ARG A 15 -22.41 14.88 20.26
CA ARG A 15 -21.60 13.94 19.48
C ARG A 15 -21.43 14.39 18.03
N LYS A 16 -22.51 14.88 17.41
CA LYS A 16 -22.46 15.51 16.09
C LYS A 16 -21.50 16.70 16.08
N ARG A 17 -21.57 17.57 17.10
CA ARG A 17 -20.71 18.73 17.20
C ARG A 17 -19.23 18.37 17.40
N ILE A 18 -18.92 17.32 18.16
CA ILE A 18 -17.55 16.79 18.29
C ILE A 18 -17.01 16.38 16.91
N ILE A 19 -17.79 15.64 16.12
CA ILE A 19 -17.39 15.21 14.78
C ILE A 19 -17.13 16.42 13.87
N GLU A 20 -17.99 17.43 13.90
CA GLU A 20 -17.83 18.67 13.13
C GLU A 20 -16.56 19.43 13.53
N LEU A 21 -16.35 19.67 14.83
CA LEU A 21 -15.20 20.43 15.32
C LEU A 21 -13.88 19.73 14.96
N LEU A 22 -13.81 18.41 15.11
CA LEU A 22 -12.63 17.63 14.72
C LEU A 22 -12.44 17.58 13.20
N GLY A 23 -13.53 17.62 12.42
CA GLY A 23 -13.46 17.69 10.96
C GLY A 23 -12.99 19.04 10.43
N GLU A 24 -13.35 20.13 11.12
CA GLU A 24 -12.97 21.51 10.77
C GLU A 24 -11.54 21.86 11.19
N HIS A 25 -11.11 21.41 12.37
CA HIS A 25 -9.81 21.78 12.96
C HIS A 25 -8.74 20.68 12.84
N GLY A 26 -9.13 19.47 12.41
CA GLY A 26 -8.23 18.32 12.21
C GLY A 26 -7.89 17.56 13.48
N GLU A 27 -7.24 18.22 14.44
CA GLU A 27 -6.92 17.64 15.75
C GLU A 27 -7.17 18.64 16.88
N LEU A 28 -7.82 18.21 17.95
CA LEU A 28 -8.13 19.05 19.11
C LEU A 28 -7.83 18.34 20.43
N GLY A 29 -7.32 19.10 21.40
CA GLY A 29 -7.12 18.65 22.77
C GLY A 29 -8.42 18.60 23.58
N VAL A 30 -8.37 17.94 24.75
CA VAL A 30 -9.52 17.90 25.69
C VAL A 30 -9.93 19.30 26.13
N LYS A 31 -8.96 20.20 26.35
CA LYS A 31 -9.22 21.58 26.79
C LYS A 31 -9.94 22.38 25.71
N GLU A 32 -9.45 22.32 24.47
CA GLU A 32 -10.04 22.99 23.32
C GLU A 32 -11.45 22.47 23.03
N LEU A 33 -11.64 21.14 23.02
CA LEU A 33 -12.97 20.55 22.87
C LEU A 33 -13.92 21.01 23.98
N LYS A 34 -13.45 21.04 25.22
CA LYS A 34 -14.26 21.51 26.37
C LYS A 34 -14.69 22.96 26.19
N GLU A 35 -13.77 23.83 25.79
CA GLU A 35 -14.04 25.26 25.56
C GLU A 35 -15.01 25.47 24.40
N LEU A 36 -14.82 24.77 23.28
CA LEU A 36 -15.67 24.88 22.09
C LEU A 36 -17.07 24.27 22.27
N LEU A 37 -17.21 23.25 23.12
CA LEU A 37 -18.48 22.57 23.39
C LEU A 37 -19.23 23.14 24.61
N GLY A 38 -18.54 23.85 25.51
CA GLY A 38 -19.13 24.39 26.74
C GLY A 38 -19.59 23.32 27.74
N ILE A 39 -19.04 22.10 27.69
CA ILE A 39 -19.45 20.98 28.55
C ILE A 39 -18.44 20.66 29.65
N GLY A 40 -18.89 19.98 30.69
CA GLY A 40 -18.03 19.47 31.76
C GLY A 40 -17.05 18.39 31.28
N THR A 41 -15.91 18.26 31.94
CA THR A 41 -14.85 17.30 31.57
C THR A 41 -15.35 15.85 31.63
N GLY A 42 -16.15 15.49 32.63
CA GLY A 42 -16.72 14.15 32.76
C GLY A 42 -17.68 13.81 31.62
N THR A 43 -18.56 14.75 31.26
CA THR A 43 -19.50 14.61 30.14
C THR A 43 -18.77 14.49 28.80
N LEU A 44 -17.69 15.25 28.61
CA LEU A 44 -16.85 15.14 27.43
C LEU A 44 -16.23 13.74 27.32
N TYR A 45 -15.66 13.20 28.39
CA TYR A 45 -15.09 11.84 28.37
C TYR A 45 -16.13 10.77 28.10
N PHE A 46 -17.37 10.93 28.58
CA PHE A 46 -18.48 10.04 28.25
C PHE A 46 -18.74 10.00 26.73
N HIS A 47 -18.88 11.17 26.09
CA HIS A 47 -19.10 11.23 24.64
C HIS A 47 -17.90 10.76 23.83
N LEU A 48 -16.68 11.08 24.25
CA LEU A 48 -15.46 10.58 23.60
C LEU A 48 -15.37 9.06 23.67
N LYS A 49 -15.79 8.44 24.78
CA LYS A 49 -15.85 6.98 24.93
C LYS A 49 -16.88 6.37 23.99
N GLU A 50 -18.05 6.97 23.82
CA GLU A 50 -19.05 6.49 22.85
C GLU A 50 -18.63 6.69 21.39
N LEU A 51 -17.76 7.66 21.12
CA LEU A 51 -17.23 7.96 19.80
C LEU A 51 -15.94 7.21 19.47
N SER A 52 -15.50 6.25 20.30
CA SER A 52 -14.20 5.58 20.20
C SER A 52 -13.87 5.01 18.81
N ASP A 53 -14.89 4.59 18.05
CA ASP A 53 -14.71 4.03 16.71
C ASP A 53 -14.57 5.10 15.61
N TYR A 54 -14.97 6.33 15.91
CA TYR A 54 -15.02 7.49 15.01
C TYR A 54 -13.91 8.49 15.29
N ILE A 55 -13.22 8.37 16.42
CA ILE A 55 -12.11 9.24 16.82
C ILE A 55 -10.88 8.41 17.20
N GLU A 56 -9.70 8.94 16.92
CA GLU A 56 -8.42 8.35 17.30
C GLU A 56 -7.65 9.33 18.19
N LYS A 57 -6.94 8.80 19.19
CA LYS A 57 -6.06 9.59 20.04
C LYS A 57 -4.66 9.65 19.43
N THR A 58 -4.13 10.85 19.21
CA THR A 58 -2.77 11.06 18.69
C THR A 58 -1.73 10.85 19.80
N PRO A 59 -0.44 10.61 19.45
CA PRO A 59 0.64 10.51 20.43
C PRO A 59 0.75 11.75 21.34
N GLU A 60 0.31 12.92 20.87
CA GLU A 60 0.28 14.18 21.62
C GLU A 60 -0.93 14.31 22.57
N ARG A 61 -1.71 13.24 22.77
CA ARG A 61 -2.94 13.22 23.59
C ARG A 61 -4.08 14.12 23.07
N LYS A 62 -4.05 14.51 21.79
CA LYS A 62 -5.18 15.14 21.11
C LYS A 62 -6.09 14.08 20.48
N TYR A 63 -7.27 14.49 20.06
CA TYR A 63 -8.23 13.66 19.33
C TYR A 63 -8.31 14.13 17.89
N ARG A 64 -8.44 13.18 16.97
CA ARG A 64 -8.71 13.42 15.54
C ARG A 64 -9.78 12.46 15.05
N LEU A 65 -10.40 12.73 13.91
CA LEU A 65 -11.33 11.77 13.29
C LEU A 65 -10.60 10.53 12.80
N SER A 66 -11.18 9.35 13.06
CA SER A 66 -10.81 8.10 12.39
C SER A 66 -11.33 8.11 10.95
N ARG A 67 -10.98 7.11 10.13
CA ARG A 67 -11.56 6.98 8.78
C ARG A 67 -13.09 6.94 8.78
N LYS A 68 -13.70 6.26 9.77
CA LYS A 68 -15.15 6.18 9.93
C LYS A 68 -15.74 7.54 10.32
N GLY A 69 -15.08 8.25 11.24
CA GLY A 69 -15.48 9.61 11.65
C GLY A 69 -15.41 10.62 10.51
N LEU A 70 -14.38 10.51 9.66
CA LEU A 70 -14.20 11.37 8.50
C LEU A 70 -15.32 11.16 7.47
N ALA A 71 -15.68 9.91 7.19
CA ALA A 71 -16.80 9.59 6.30
C ALA A 71 -18.13 10.16 6.83
N LEU A 72 -18.36 10.06 8.14
CA LEU A 72 -19.54 10.63 8.80
C LEU A 72 -19.57 12.16 8.71
N TYR A 73 -18.43 12.82 8.90
CA TYR A 73 -18.30 14.27 8.77
C TYR A 73 -18.66 14.78 7.37
N TYR A 74 -18.15 14.13 6.32
CA TYR A 74 -18.47 14.51 4.94
C TYR A 74 -19.94 14.30 4.59
N GLU A 75 -20.53 13.20 5.07
CA GLU A 75 -21.95 12.92 4.90
C GLU A 75 -22.82 13.97 5.62
N LEU A 76 -22.44 14.37 6.84
CA LEU A 76 -23.09 15.43 7.60
C LEU A 76 -23.07 16.79 6.87
N ARG A 77 -22.00 17.08 6.14
CA ARG A 77 -21.82 18.31 5.36
C ARG A 77 -22.43 18.24 3.96
N GLY A 78 -22.96 17.09 3.53
CA GLY A 78 -23.45 16.88 2.16
C GLY A 78 -22.35 16.98 1.10
N ILE A 79 -21.08 16.89 1.51
CA ILE A 79 -19.92 16.94 0.61
C ILE A 79 -19.60 15.50 0.24
N PRO A 80 -19.50 15.14 -1.06
CA PRO A 80 -19.01 13.83 -1.45
C PRO A 80 -17.61 13.65 -0.83
N ALA A 81 -17.46 12.63 0.02
CA ALA A 81 -16.20 12.34 0.70
C ALA A 81 -15.03 12.40 -0.29
N PRO A 82 -13.85 12.95 0.09
CA PRO A 82 -12.76 13.28 -0.82
C PRO A 82 -12.46 12.07 -1.68
N THR A 83 -12.84 12.19 -2.95
CA THR A 83 -12.94 11.07 -3.88
C THR A 83 -11.58 10.42 -4.11
N ALA A 84 -10.50 11.18 -3.94
CA ALA A 84 -9.13 10.69 -3.96
C ALA A 84 -8.85 9.66 -2.85
N ALA A 85 -9.39 9.86 -1.63
CA ALA A 85 -9.24 8.90 -0.55
C ALA A 85 -10.08 7.65 -0.79
N THR A 86 -11.27 7.77 -1.39
CA THR A 86 -12.15 6.64 -1.70
C THR A 86 -11.74 5.85 -2.95
N LEU A 87 -11.11 6.48 -3.93
CA LEU A 87 -10.55 5.77 -5.10
C LEU A 87 -9.30 5.01 -4.69
N LEU A 88 -8.42 5.64 -3.89
CA LEU A 88 -7.33 4.91 -3.26
C LEU A 88 -7.89 3.81 -2.36
N ASP A 89 -8.93 4.04 -1.56
CA ASP A 89 -9.54 3.00 -0.70
C ASP A 89 -10.34 1.90 -1.44
N LYS A 90 -10.84 2.18 -2.65
CA LYS A 90 -11.44 1.14 -3.51
C LYS A 90 -10.35 0.34 -4.24
N PHE A 91 -9.25 0.98 -4.63
CA PHE A 91 -8.05 0.29 -5.11
C PHE A 91 -7.36 -0.49 -3.98
N THR A 92 -7.48 -0.04 -2.72
CA THR A 92 -6.97 -0.76 -1.54
C THR A 92 -7.81 -1.99 -1.20
N PHE A 93 -9.07 -2.10 -1.64
CA PHE A 93 -9.95 -3.23 -1.33
C PHE A 93 -9.55 -4.55 -2.03
N VAL A 94 -8.71 -4.50 -3.08
CA VAL A 94 -8.09 -5.69 -3.70
C VAL A 94 -6.90 -6.20 -2.88
N THR A 95 -6.48 -5.47 -1.84
CA THR A 95 -5.39 -5.90 -0.96
C THR A 95 -5.96 -6.87 0.05
N PHE A 96 -5.99 -8.13 -0.39
CA PHE A 96 -6.05 -9.37 0.37
C PHE A 96 -5.87 -9.12 1.88
N SER A 97 -6.91 -9.41 2.67
CA SER A 97 -6.96 -9.20 4.13
C SER A 97 -5.80 -9.89 4.86
N PHE A 98 -4.62 -9.25 4.89
CA PHE A 98 -3.41 -9.77 5.52
C PHE A 98 -3.46 -9.76 7.04
N LYS A 99 -4.52 -9.17 7.63
CA LYS A 99 -4.73 -9.14 9.08
C LYS A 99 -4.98 -10.53 9.68
N PHE A 100 -5.15 -11.56 8.85
CA PHE A 100 -5.51 -12.92 9.27
C PHE A 100 -4.43 -13.99 8.99
N LEU A 101 -3.31 -13.63 8.34
CA LEU A 101 -2.30 -14.63 7.96
C LEU A 101 -1.40 -14.99 9.15
N ARG A 102 -1.47 -16.24 9.62
CA ARG A 102 -0.54 -16.79 10.62
C ARG A 102 0.88 -16.81 10.07
N LEU A 103 1.86 -16.62 10.96
CA LEU A 103 3.30 -16.63 10.70
C LEU A 103 3.76 -17.67 9.65
N GLY A 104 3.36 -18.92 9.80
CA GLY A 104 3.76 -20.00 8.89
C GLY A 104 3.24 -19.81 7.46
N MET A 105 2.07 -19.22 7.28
CA MET A 105 1.49 -18.99 5.95
C MET A 105 2.25 -17.91 5.17
N CYS A 106 2.81 -16.89 5.83
CA CYS A 106 3.60 -15.85 5.17
C CYS A 106 4.85 -16.43 4.47
N ILE A 107 5.54 -17.36 5.16
CA ILE A 107 6.73 -18.03 4.62
C ILE A 107 6.36 -18.90 3.43
N VAL A 108 5.26 -19.67 3.53
CA VAL A 108 4.77 -20.51 2.43
C VAL A 108 4.38 -19.66 1.23
N CYS A 109 3.62 -18.57 1.42
CA CYS A 109 3.24 -17.67 0.34
C CYS A 109 4.46 -17.06 -0.36
N ALA A 110 5.47 -16.61 0.41
CA ALA A 110 6.69 -16.07 -0.18
C ALA A 110 7.50 -17.12 -0.93
N ALA A 111 7.60 -18.34 -0.39
CA ALA A 111 8.26 -19.45 -1.07
C ALA A 111 7.58 -19.77 -2.41
N ILE A 112 6.24 -19.82 -2.45
CA ILE A 112 5.48 -20.03 -3.68
C ILE A 112 5.77 -18.92 -4.71
N VAL A 113 5.75 -17.65 -4.27
CA VAL A 113 6.02 -16.50 -5.15
C VAL A 113 7.44 -16.55 -5.70
N VAL A 114 8.44 -16.88 -4.88
CA VAL A 114 9.84 -16.99 -5.31
C VAL A 114 10.01 -18.16 -6.27
N ILE A 115 9.38 -19.31 -6.00
CA ILE A 115 9.42 -20.47 -6.91
C ILE A 115 8.78 -20.13 -8.26
N MET A 116 7.61 -19.46 -8.26
CA MET A 116 6.99 -18.97 -9.49
C MET A 116 7.92 -18.00 -10.24
N LEU A 117 8.53 -17.05 -9.53
CA LEU A 117 9.44 -16.08 -10.12
C LEU A 117 10.62 -16.77 -10.81
N ILE A 118 11.23 -17.76 -10.16
CA ILE A 118 12.32 -18.57 -10.74
C ILE A 118 11.82 -19.32 -11.97
N ALA A 119 10.71 -20.06 -11.86
CA ALA A 119 10.18 -20.89 -12.94
C ALA A 119 9.85 -20.06 -14.19
N LEU A 120 9.14 -18.93 -14.03
CA LEU A 120 8.77 -18.05 -15.14
C LEU A 120 9.99 -17.35 -15.73
N SER A 121 10.93 -16.87 -14.90
CA SER A 121 12.15 -16.23 -15.40
C SER A 121 13.02 -17.20 -16.21
N TYR A 122 13.06 -18.48 -15.79
CA TYR A 122 13.80 -19.52 -16.48
C TYR A 122 13.16 -19.88 -17.83
N ALA A 123 11.83 -20.06 -17.85
CA ALA A 123 11.07 -20.45 -19.04
C ALA A 123 11.05 -19.35 -20.11
N SER A 124 10.72 -18.12 -19.71
CA SER A 124 10.57 -16.97 -20.62
C SER A 124 11.90 -16.31 -21.00
N ARG A 125 13.00 -16.62 -20.29
CA ARG A 125 14.30 -15.92 -20.39
C ARG A 125 14.21 -14.42 -20.10
N VAL A 126 13.18 -13.98 -19.39
CA VAL A 126 12.99 -12.60 -18.96
C VAL A 126 13.35 -12.48 -17.48
N GLY A 127 14.33 -11.64 -17.18
CA GLY A 127 14.72 -11.28 -15.81
C GLY A 127 14.07 -9.97 -15.37
N LEU A 128 13.75 -9.85 -14.08
CA LEU A 128 13.23 -8.60 -13.49
C LEU A 128 14.37 -7.82 -12.84
N PHE A 129 14.80 -6.73 -13.47
CA PHE A 129 15.68 -5.75 -12.81
C PHE A 129 14.82 -4.74 -12.04
N LEU A 130 14.70 -4.93 -10.73
CA LEU A 130 13.76 -4.25 -9.84
C LEU A 130 12.31 -4.45 -10.33
N PHE A 131 11.81 -3.55 -11.18
CA PHE A 131 10.47 -3.61 -11.77
C PHE A 131 10.50 -3.52 -13.31
N LEU A 132 11.67 -3.71 -13.92
CA LEU A 132 11.83 -3.69 -15.37
C LEU A 132 12.08 -5.10 -15.91
N PRO A 133 11.23 -5.61 -16.82
CA PRO A 133 11.44 -6.89 -17.49
C PRO A 133 12.50 -6.73 -18.59
N LEU A 134 13.53 -7.56 -18.56
CA LEU A 134 14.64 -7.57 -19.50
C LEU A 134 14.83 -8.97 -20.07
N SER A 135 14.93 -9.07 -21.40
CA SER A 135 15.25 -10.34 -22.07
C SER A 135 16.74 -10.63 -21.95
N PHE A 136 17.09 -11.88 -21.67
CA PHE A 136 18.48 -12.33 -21.62
C PHE A 136 18.70 -13.54 -22.50
N ARG A 137 19.91 -13.63 -23.08
CA ARG A 137 20.32 -14.80 -23.87
C ARG A 137 20.39 -16.08 -23.04
N SER A 138 20.76 -15.96 -21.76
CA SER A 138 20.89 -17.09 -20.84
C SER A 138 19.77 -17.10 -19.80
N SER A 139 19.03 -18.21 -19.71
CA SER A 139 17.97 -18.39 -18.70
C SER A 139 18.48 -18.21 -17.27
N TRP A 140 19.70 -18.66 -16.99
CA TRP A 140 20.30 -18.53 -15.65
C TRP A 140 20.56 -17.07 -15.28
N THR A 141 20.97 -16.23 -16.24
CA THR A 141 21.16 -14.80 -15.98
C THR A 141 19.84 -14.10 -15.65
N ALA A 142 18.75 -14.46 -16.32
CA ALA A 142 17.43 -13.94 -16.01
C ALA A 142 16.99 -14.30 -14.59
N VAL A 143 17.18 -15.56 -14.18
CA VAL A 143 16.85 -16.03 -12.82
C VAL A 143 17.66 -15.30 -11.76
N VAL A 144 18.97 -15.17 -11.94
CA VAL A 144 19.85 -14.49 -10.97
C VAL A 144 19.45 -13.03 -10.78
N ILE A 145 19.13 -12.32 -11.87
CA ILE A 145 18.72 -10.91 -11.82
C ILE A 145 17.37 -10.76 -11.12
N SER A 146 16.39 -11.62 -11.41
CA SER A 146 15.10 -11.64 -10.72
C SER A 146 15.23 -11.93 -9.21
N LEU A 147 16.12 -12.85 -8.83
CA LEU A 147 16.35 -13.15 -7.41
C LEU A 147 17.07 -12.00 -6.70
N GLN A 148 18.07 -11.41 -7.36
CA GLN A 148 18.78 -10.25 -6.82
C GLN A 148 17.82 -9.08 -6.58
N SER A 149 16.92 -8.78 -7.52
CA SER A 149 15.95 -7.69 -7.37
C SER A 149 14.95 -7.94 -6.24
N TYR A 150 14.48 -9.18 -6.10
CA TYR A 150 13.66 -9.60 -4.97
C TYR A 150 14.38 -9.39 -3.63
N LEU A 151 15.65 -9.81 -3.53
CA LEU A 151 16.46 -9.64 -2.32
C LEU A 151 16.71 -8.16 -2.00
N ILE A 152 16.95 -7.31 -3.02
CA ILE A 152 17.12 -5.87 -2.83
C ILE A 152 15.85 -5.24 -2.24
N LEU A 153 14.67 -5.58 -2.76
CA LEU A 153 13.40 -5.07 -2.23
C LEU A 153 13.15 -5.57 -0.80
N LEU A 154 13.46 -6.84 -0.51
CA LEU A 154 13.35 -7.42 0.83
C LEU A 154 14.25 -6.69 1.84
N LEU A 155 15.51 -6.43 1.49
CA LEU A 155 16.43 -5.72 2.37
C LEU A 155 16.01 -4.25 2.56
N ALA A 156 15.58 -3.58 1.50
CA ALA A 156 15.12 -2.19 1.58
C ALA A 156 13.85 -2.05 2.43
N THR A 157 12.88 -2.94 2.26
CA THR A 157 11.66 -2.99 3.11
C THR A 157 12.01 -3.28 4.57
N MET A 158 12.92 -4.22 4.82
CA MET A 158 13.42 -4.54 6.16
C MET A 158 13.99 -3.31 6.87
N ILE A 159 14.85 -2.55 6.19
CA ILE A 159 15.46 -1.32 6.73
C ILE A 159 14.37 -0.28 7.01
N LEU A 160 13.44 -0.08 6.08
CA LEU A 160 12.33 0.87 6.23
C LEU A 160 11.45 0.50 7.44
N LEU A 161 11.05 -0.77 7.57
CA LEU A 161 10.18 -1.24 8.65
C LEU A 161 10.88 -1.18 10.02
N LYS A 162 12.18 -1.48 10.07
CA LYS A 162 13.00 -1.33 11.27
C LYS A 162 13.08 0.14 11.69
N SER A 163 13.32 1.05 10.75
CA SER A 163 13.35 2.50 11.00
C SER A 163 11.98 3.08 11.40
N GLY A 164 10.89 2.43 10.97
CA GLY A 164 9.52 2.77 11.30
C GLY A 164 9.02 2.20 12.65
N GLY A 165 9.85 1.45 13.38
CA GLY A 165 9.51 0.90 14.70
C GLY A 165 8.54 -0.29 14.67
N CYS A 166 8.40 -0.99 13.54
CA CYS A 166 7.48 -2.13 13.45
C CYS A 166 8.06 -3.35 14.19
N LYS A 167 7.35 -3.87 15.22
CA LYS A 167 7.83 -4.98 16.07
C LYS A 167 8.12 -6.27 15.29
N GLN A 168 7.27 -6.58 14.30
CA GLN A 168 7.35 -7.80 13.49
C GLN A 168 7.93 -7.53 12.08
N TYR A 169 8.97 -6.69 12.00
CA TYR A 169 9.50 -6.19 10.72
C TYR A 169 10.01 -7.29 9.76
N ARG A 170 10.52 -8.42 10.28
CA ARG A 170 11.05 -9.52 9.45
C ARG A 170 9.98 -10.15 8.58
N GLU A 171 8.90 -10.60 9.19
CA GLU A 171 7.84 -11.35 8.50
C GLU A 171 6.99 -10.43 7.62
N THR A 172 6.74 -9.21 8.12
CA THR A 172 6.02 -8.20 7.35
C THR A 172 6.80 -7.77 6.11
N SER A 173 8.13 -7.64 6.18
CA SER A 173 8.96 -7.34 5.00
C SER A 173 8.85 -8.39 3.91
N LEU A 174 8.81 -9.67 4.32
CA LEU A 174 8.76 -10.81 3.44
C LEU A 174 7.43 -10.85 2.71
N LEU A 175 6.33 -10.66 3.45
CA LEU A 175 4.99 -10.54 2.91
C LEU A 175 4.84 -9.34 1.96
N ILE A 176 5.33 -8.15 2.34
CA ILE A 176 5.27 -6.94 1.52
C ILE A 176 6.05 -7.13 0.20
N SER A 177 7.25 -7.71 0.29
CA SER A 177 8.08 -7.92 -0.89
C SER A 177 7.44 -8.93 -1.85
N SER A 178 6.99 -10.08 -1.35
CA SER A 178 6.32 -11.09 -2.19
C SER A 178 5.06 -10.56 -2.87
N THR A 179 4.23 -9.81 -2.15
CA THR A 179 3.00 -9.24 -2.71
C THR A 179 3.27 -8.18 -3.78
N THR A 180 4.35 -7.42 -3.63
CA THR A 180 4.74 -6.38 -4.58
C THR A 180 5.18 -6.96 -5.93
N PHE A 181 5.77 -8.16 -5.95
CA PHE A 181 6.19 -8.81 -7.20
C PHE A 181 5.06 -9.52 -7.96
N ILE A 182 3.88 -9.73 -7.34
CA ILE A 182 2.75 -10.43 -7.98
C ILE A 182 2.37 -9.80 -9.33
N PRO A 183 2.16 -8.48 -9.46
CA PRO A 183 1.82 -7.90 -10.76
C PRO A 183 2.92 -8.11 -11.81
N MET A 184 4.19 -8.07 -11.45
CA MET A 184 5.28 -8.33 -12.39
C MET A 184 5.36 -9.79 -12.83
N ILE A 185 5.07 -10.73 -11.94
CA ILE A 185 4.99 -12.16 -12.29
C ILE A 185 3.82 -12.40 -13.25
N ILE A 186 2.66 -11.79 -12.99
CA ILE A 186 1.50 -11.82 -13.91
C ILE A 186 1.89 -11.22 -15.26
N PHE A 187 2.63 -10.11 -15.26
CA PHE A 187 3.10 -9.48 -16.49
C PHE A 187 4.00 -10.42 -17.31
N ILE A 188 4.96 -11.12 -16.69
CA ILE A 188 5.81 -12.10 -17.39
C ILE A 188 4.96 -13.23 -17.98
N ALA A 189 4.02 -13.77 -17.21
CA ALA A 189 3.11 -14.80 -17.70
C ALA A 189 2.28 -14.32 -18.91
N LEU A 190 1.81 -13.07 -18.86
CA LEU A 190 1.06 -12.44 -19.94
C LEU A 190 1.94 -12.23 -21.18
N MET A 191 3.18 -11.79 -21.03
CA MET A 191 4.15 -11.66 -22.12
C MET A 191 4.36 -12.99 -22.84
N ASP A 192 4.57 -14.05 -22.07
CA ASP A 192 4.77 -15.40 -22.60
C ASP A 192 3.53 -15.88 -23.36
N ALA A 193 2.33 -15.72 -22.76
CA ALA A 193 1.06 -16.06 -23.40
C ALA A 193 0.79 -15.27 -24.70
N LEU A 194 1.07 -13.96 -24.71
CA LEU A 194 0.91 -13.12 -25.91
C LEU A 194 1.92 -13.49 -27.00
N SER A 195 3.13 -13.90 -26.64
CA SER A 195 4.13 -14.36 -27.59
C SER A 195 3.70 -15.65 -28.30
N LEU A 196 3.04 -16.57 -27.58
CA LEU A 196 2.45 -17.79 -28.15
C LEU A 196 1.31 -17.49 -29.14
N LEU A 197 0.60 -16.39 -28.94
CA LEU A 197 -0.46 -15.91 -29.82
C LEU A 197 0.07 -15.09 -31.03
N GLY A 198 1.38 -14.90 -31.14
CA GLY A 198 2.01 -14.19 -32.26
C GLY A 198 1.92 -12.67 -32.20
N PHE A 199 1.58 -12.08 -31.04
CA PHE A 199 1.56 -10.62 -30.88
C PHE A 199 2.97 -10.04 -30.83
N GLY A 200 3.13 -8.83 -31.38
CA GLY A 200 4.40 -8.11 -31.36
C GLY A 200 4.84 -7.74 -29.93
N ILE A 201 6.07 -8.15 -29.58
CA ILE A 201 6.69 -7.94 -28.26
C ILE A 201 6.62 -6.47 -27.80
N LYS A 202 6.75 -5.52 -28.74
CA LYS A 202 6.71 -4.07 -28.46
C LYS A 202 5.37 -3.61 -27.85
N VAL A 203 4.26 -4.19 -28.29
CA VAL A 203 2.92 -3.85 -27.76
C VAL A 203 2.81 -4.30 -26.30
N ALA A 204 3.37 -5.46 -25.99
CA ALA A 204 3.33 -6.02 -24.66
C ALA A 204 4.21 -5.23 -23.67
N TYR A 205 5.34 -4.66 -24.12
CA TYR A 205 6.14 -3.73 -23.31
C TYR A 205 5.46 -2.38 -23.01
N MET A 206 4.50 -1.92 -23.82
CA MET A 206 3.73 -0.70 -23.49
C MET A 206 2.87 -0.90 -22.22
N ALA A 207 2.45 -2.15 -21.95
CA ALA A 207 1.69 -2.46 -20.74
C ALA A 207 2.55 -2.46 -19.47
N THR A 208 3.89 -2.49 -19.57
CA THR A 208 4.78 -2.55 -18.40
C THR A 208 4.54 -1.38 -17.42
N ALA A 209 4.29 -0.17 -17.91
CA ALA A 209 4.04 0.99 -17.06
C ALA A 209 2.79 0.80 -16.17
N VAL A 210 1.74 0.16 -16.70
CA VAL A 210 0.51 -0.12 -15.95
C VAL A 210 0.79 -1.09 -14.80
N PHE A 211 1.56 -2.14 -15.05
CA PHE A 211 1.94 -3.12 -14.02
C PHE A 211 2.90 -2.53 -12.98
N GLN A 212 3.81 -1.63 -13.38
CA GLN A 212 4.68 -0.91 -12.44
C GLN A 212 3.89 0.01 -11.49
N VAL A 213 2.89 0.73 -12.00
CA VAL A 213 1.97 1.53 -11.16
C VAL A 213 1.18 0.62 -10.22
N TRP A 214 0.79 -0.57 -10.67
CA TRP A 214 0.11 -1.54 -9.82
C TRP A 214 1.01 -2.05 -8.69
N CYS A 215 2.29 -2.36 -8.96
CA CYS A 215 3.28 -2.69 -7.94
C CYS A 215 3.44 -1.58 -6.90
N LEU A 216 3.53 -0.33 -7.36
CA LEU A 216 3.63 0.85 -6.49
C LEU A 216 2.43 0.93 -5.53
N ALA A 217 1.22 0.76 -6.07
CA ALA A 217 -0.02 0.80 -5.29
C ALA A 217 -0.04 -0.31 -4.22
N ILE A 218 0.32 -1.54 -4.59
CA ILE A 218 0.37 -2.68 -3.65
C ILE A 218 1.42 -2.42 -2.57
N TYR A 219 2.62 -1.99 -2.93
CA TYR A 219 3.71 -1.76 -1.98
C TYR A 219 3.33 -0.74 -0.91
N VAL A 220 2.86 0.44 -1.35
CA VAL A 220 2.50 1.54 -0.47
C VAL A 220 1.36 1.13 0.47
N ASN A 221 0.38 0.41 -0.06
CA ASN A 221 -0.74 -0.03 0.74
C ASN A 221 -0.36 -1.12 1.74
N SER A 222 0.47 -2.10 1.34
CA SER A 222 0.95 -3.16 2.23
C SER A 222 1.76 -2.58 3.39
N CYS A 223 2.63 -1.60 3.14
CA CYS A 223 3.36 -0.89 4.21
C CYS A 223 2.42 -0.13 5.17
N ARG A 224 1.39 0.54 4.64
CA ARG A 224 0.43 1.31 5.43
C ARG A 224 -0.47 0.41 6.27
N SER A 225 -0.97 -0.68 5.71
CA SER A 225 -1.93 -1.57 6.38
C SER A 225 -1.28 -2.43 7.46
N LEU A 226 -0.03 -2.88 7.26
CA LEU A 226 0.63 -3.83 8.18
C LEU A 226 1.38 -3.14 9.31
N CYS A 227 2.06 -2.03 9.03
CA CYS A 227 2.93 -1.36 10.01
C CYS A 227 2.53 0.09 10.30
N GLY A 228 1.50 0.64 9.65
CA GLY A 228 1.05 2.01 9.89
C GLY A 228 2.09 3.08 9.49
N ILE A 229 3.05 2.74 8.63
CA ILE A 229 4.10 3.66 8.20
C ILE A 229 3.47 4.80 7.36
N PRO A 230 3.91 6.06 7.54
CA PRO A 230 3.46 7.17 6.70
C PRO A 230 3.68 6.87 5.21
N ALA A 231 2.66 7.10 4.39
CA ALA A 231 2.70 6.82 2.95
C ALA A 231 3.86 7.51 2.23
N VAL A 232 4.27 8.70 2.71
CA VAL A 232 5.40 9.43 2.14
C VAL A 232 6.68 8.58 2.13
N LYS A 233 7.02 7.91 3.25
CA LYS A 233 8.25 7.12 3.36
C LYS A 233 8.23 5.89 2.44
N SER A 234 7.10 5.20 2.36
CA SER A 234 6.97 4.01 1.50
C SER A 234 6.96 4.38 0.02
N VAL A 235 6.25 5.45 -0.35
CA VAL A 235 6.23 5.99 -1.73
C VAL A 235 7.63 6.40 -2.18
N THR A 236 8.40 7.11 -1.34
CA THR A 236 9.76 7.52 -1.70
C THR A 236 10.66 6.33 -2.02
N LEU A 237 10.63 5.27 -1.21
CA LEU A 237 11.48 4.10 -1.43
C LEU A 237 11.18 3.40 -2.75
N ILE A 238 9.90 3.12 -3.02
CA ILE A 238 9.49 2.41 -4.23
C ILE A 238 9.71 3.26 -5.50
N LEU A 239 9.52 4.58 -5.41
CA LEU A 239 9.83 5.50 -6.51
C LEU A 239 11.34 5.52 -6.80
N VAL A 240 12.20 5.59 -5.78
CA VAL A 240 13.65 5.55 -5.98
C VAL A 240 14.05 4.28 -6.72
N MET A 241 13.49 3.13 -6.35
CA MET A 241 13.75 1.87 -7.06
C MET A 241 13.27 1.90 -8.51
N LEU A 242 12.09 2.47 -8.77
CA LEU A 242 11.54 2.60 -10.12
C LEU A 242 12.36 3.60 -10.98
N TYR A 243 12.86 4.68 -10.40
CA TYR A 243 13.76 5.61 -11.09
C TYR A 243 15.10 4.97 -11.42
N ILE A 244 15.67 4.15 -10.51
CA ILE A 244 16.90 3.40 -10.78
C ILE A 244 16.67 2.42 -11.96
N SER A 245 15.53 1.73 -12.01
CA SER A 245 15.24 0.81 -13.11
C SER A 245 15.02 1.55 -14.44
N LEU A 246 14.33 2.69 -14.44
CA LEU A 246 14.18 3.54 -15.62
C LEU A 246 15.51 4.12 -16.11
N PHE A 247 16.35 4.59 -15.19
CA PHE A 247 17.68 5.10 -15.53
C PHE A 247 18.53 4.02 -16.20
N TYR A 248 18.50 2.79 -15.68
CA TYR A 248 19.16 1.65 -16.30
C TYR A 248 18.61 1.37 -17.72
N ALA A 249 17.29 1.41 -17.91
CA ALA A 249 16.68 1.25 -19.23
C ALA A 249 17.16 2.31 -20.23
N ILE A 250 17.17 3.58 -19.82
CA ILE A 250 17.62 4.70 -20.66
C ILE A 250 19.10 4.56 -20.98
N SER A 251 19.94 4.20 -20.01
CA SER A 251 21.37 3.97 -20.21
C SER A 251 21.63 2.87 -21.25
N MET A 252 20.85 1.78 -21.23
CA MET A 252 20.97 0.69 -22.21
C MET A 252 20.61 1.15 -23.62
N ILE A 253 19.55 1.96 -23.75
CA ILE A 253 19.12 2.54 -25.03
C ILE A 253 20.20 3.49 -25.58
N LEU A 254 20.76 4.34 -24.72
CA LEU A 254 21.75 5.34 -25.10
C LEU A 254 23.10 4.68 -25.51
N ALA A 255 23.44 3.56 -24.89
CA ALA A 255 24.66 2.80 -25.19
C ALA A 255 24.58 1.96 -26.48
N HIS A 256 23.49 2.05 -27.26
CA HIS A 256 23.24 1.20 -28.43
C HIS A 256 23.40 -0.31 -28.15
N VAL A 257 23.20 -0.75 -26.90
CA VAL A 257 23.17 -2.18 -26.58
C VAL A 257 21.79 -2.68 -26.97
N PRO A 258 21.66 -3.54 -27.99
CA PRO A 258 20.35 -3.96 -28.47
C PRO A 258 19.63 -4.76 -27.38
N LEU A 259 18.43 -4.31 -27.02
CA LEU A 259 17.41 -5.13 -26.36
C LEU A 259 16.98 -6.20 -27.37
N LEU A 260 17.67 -7.34 -27.35
CA LEU A 260 17.39 -8.55 -28.13
C LEU A 260 17.11 -9.71 -27.17
#